data_AF-A0A7S2WUC1-F1
#
_entry.id   AF-A0A7S2WUC1-F1
#
_cell.length_a   1.000
_cell.length_b   1.000
_cell.length_c   1.000
_cell.angle_alpha   90.00
_cell.angle_beta   90.00
_cell.angle_gamma   90.00
#
_symmetry.space_group_name_H-M   'P 1'
#
loop_
_entity.id
_entity.type
_entity.pdbx_description
1 polymer ?
#
loop_
_entity_poly.entity_id
_entity_poly.type
_entity_poly.pdbx_seq_one_letter_code
_entity_poly.pdbx_strand_id
1 'polypeptide(L)'
;MTQTMSLTVAEEGNRRKGGMSRAETKQCVLDVRTWFERNSELSLHEPGLPAIEGLEKSLGFEIPLGLAMVLEQTGGEIWYFERKGISLEAIPKVSDDLGVEGCVPFATDVDGGLFVVDLNRDEAVYEWDEDGRGDEVSSSFDSFLEKLRNDLLSNTFEFVEDVGVVEGVPRGASGGK
;
A
#
# COMPACT_ATOMS: atom_id res chain seq x y z
N MET A 1 -23.27 16.77 -47.16
CA MET A 1 -23.38 17.08 -45.71
C MET A 1 -22.90 15.86 -44.98
N THR A 2 -21.62 15.85 -44.60
CA THR A 2 -20.97 14.68 -44.00
C THR A 2 -21.17 14.78 -42.49
N GLN A 3 -21.95 13.85 -41.93
CA GLN A 3 -22.22 13.77 -40.50
C GLN A 3 -21.01 13.10 -39.84
N THR A 4 -20.19 13.90 -39.15
CA THR A 4 -19.10 13.40 -38.32
C THR A 4 -19.71 12.71 -37.10
N MET A 5 -19.60 11.37 -37.03
CA MET A 5 -19.91 10.62 -35.83
C MET A 5 -18.87 10.96 -34.75
N SER A 6 -19.31 11.67 -33.71
CA SER A 6 -18.54 11.87 -32.49
C SER A 6 -18.42 10.53 -31.77
N LEU A 7 -17.25 9.88 -31.89
CA LEU A 7 -16.86 8.78 -31.03
C LEU A 7 -16.63 9.34 -29.63
N THR A 8 -17.65 9.23 -28.76
CA THR A 8 -17.46 9.38 -27.33
C THR A 8 -16.66 8.16 -26.88
N VAL A 9 -15.36 8.35 -26.66
CA VAL A 9 -14.53 7.39 -25.94
C VAL A 9 -15.19 7.21 -24.57
N ALA A 10 -15.70 6.02 -24.30
CA ALA A 10 -16.14 5.66 -22.96
C ALA A 10 -14.91 5.83 -22.05
N GLU A 11 -15.01 6.64 -21.00
CA GLU A 11 -13.98 6.72 -19.97
C GLU A 11 -13.64 5.29 -19.53
N GLU A 12 -12.44 4.84 -19.92
CA GLU A 12 -11.87 3.59 -19.46
C GLU A 12 -11.53 3.77 -17.98
N GLY A 13 -12.30 3.08 -17.13
CA GLY A 13 -12.15 3.14 -15.69
C GLY A 13 -13.41 3.67 -15.03
N ASN A 14 -14.24 2.75 -14.55
CA ASN A 14 -15.28 3.05 -13.56
C ASN A 14 -14.59 3.54 -12.27
N ARG A 15 -14.20 4.83 -12.23
CA ARG A 15 -13.63 5.44 -11.02
C ARG A 15 -14.68 5.34 -9.93
N ARG A 16 -14.41 4.49 -8.93
CA ARG A 16 -15.30 4.28 -7.78
C ARG A 16 -15.64 5.61 -7.12
N LYS A 17 -16.92 5.83 -6.80
CA LYS A 17 -17.37 6.93 -5.93
C LYS A 17 -17.48 6.40 -4.51
N GLY A 18 -16.41 6.54 -3.72
CA GLY A 18 -16.33 6.08 -2.32
C GLY A 18 -15.12 5.18 -2.04
N GLY A 19 -14.76 5.05 -0.76
CA GLY A 19 -13.72 4.13 -0.28
C GLY A 19 -14.16 2.66 -0.35
N MET A 20 -13.23 1.73 -0.04
CA MET A 20 -13.56 0.31 0.00
C MET A 20 -14.48 0.01 1.18
N SER A 21 -15.46 -0.87 0.99
CA SER A 21 -16.14 -1.49 2.13
C SER A 21 -15.17 -2.39 2.89
N ARG A 22 -15.46 -2.67 4.17
CA ARG A 22 -14.64 -3.59 4.99
C ARG A 22 -14.39 -4.95 4.32
N ALA A 23 -15.38 -5.47 3.58
CA ALA A 23 -15.24 -6.73 2.86
C ALA A 23 -14.28 -6.62 1.67
N GLU A 24 -14.36 -5.51 0.93
CA GLU A 24 -13.45 -5.20 -0.18
C GLU A 24 -12.03 -4.94 0.31
N THR A 25 -11.86 -4.19 1.41
CA THR A 25 -10.55 -3.99 2.05
C THR A 25 -9.94 -5.33 2.45
N LYS A 26 -10.73 -6.21 3.08
CA LYS A 26 -10.26 -7.54 3.47
C LYS A 26 -9.81 -8.36 2.26
N GLN A 27 -10.59 -8.37 1.18
CA GLN A 27 -10.21 -9.08 -0.05
C GLN A 27 -8.96 -8.45 -0.67
N CYS A 28 -8.86 -7.12 -0.68
CA CYS A 28 -7.71 -6.40 -1.20
C CYS A 28 -6.42 -6.79 -0.48
N VAL A 29 -6.45 -6.84 0.86
CA VAL A 29 -5.29 -7.27 1.68
C VAL A 29 -4.94 -8.73 1.39
N LEU A 30 -5.93 -9.60 1.30
CA LEU A 30 -5.70 -11.02 1.01
C LEU A 30 -5.04 -11.21 -0.37
N ASP A 31 -5.48 -10.47 -1.38
CA ASP A 31 -4.91 -10.51 -2.72
C ASP A 31 -3.44 -10.06 -2.71
N VAL A 32 -3.12 -8.95 -2.02
CA VAL A 32 -1.75 -8.44 -1.87
C VAL A 32 -0.88 -9.47 -1.14
N ARG A 33 -1.33 -10.00 0.01
CA ARG A 33 -0.63 -11.04 0.77
C ARG A 33 -0.36 -12.28 -0.08
N THR A 34 -1.40 -12.79 -0.75
CA THR A 34 -1.30 -13.97 -1.61
C THR A 34 -0.33 -13.76 -2.77
N TRP A 35 -0.27 -12.54 -3.31
CA TRP A 35 0.69 -12.21 -4.35
C TRP A 35 2.12 -12.31 -3.82
N PHE A 36 2.42 -11.75 -2.64
CA PHE A 36 3.75 -11.85 -2.03
C PHE A 36 4.11 -13.29 -1.68
N GLU A 37 3.20 -14.08 -1.10
CA GLU A 37 3.43 -15.52 -0.82
C GLU A 37 3.78 -16.33 -2.07
N ARG A 38 3.31 -15.91 -3.26
CA ARG A 38 3.57 -16.61 -4.53
C ARG A 38 4.81 -16.13 -5.26
N ASN A 39 5.17 -14.85 -5.08
CA ASN A 39 6.19 -14.18 -5.90
C ASN A 39 7.44 -13.80 -5.11
N SER A 40 7.48 -14.03 -3.80
CA SER A 40 8.60 -13.69 -2.93
C SER A 40 8.90 -14.80 -1.91
N GLU A 41 10.08 -14.74 -1.30
CA GLU A 41 10.47 -15.61 -0.17
C GLU A 41 10.23 -14.92 1.19
N LEU A 42 9.40 -13.86 1.22
CA LEU A 42 9.07 -13.15 2.45
C LEU A 42 8.34 -14.08 3.43
N SER A 43 8.83 -14.11 4.67
CA SER A 43 8.20 -14.87 5.75
C SER A 43 7.10 -14.06 6.41
N LEU A 44 5.96 -13.96 5.72
CA LEU A 44 4.79 -13.25 6.25
C LEU A 44 4.18 -14.03 7.41
N HIS A 45 3.89 -13.31 8.50
CA HIS A 45 3.22 -13.85 9.66
C HIS A 45 2.00 -13.00 10.02
N GLU A 46 1.04 -13.61 10.70
CA GLU A 46 -0.21 -12.98 11.11
C GLU A 46 -0.13 -12.68 12.62
N PRO A 47 0.34 -11.48 13.03
CA PRO A 47 0.41 -11.13 14.45
C PRO A 47 -0.97 -11.08 15.13
N GLY A 48 -2.04 -10.88 14.35
CA GLY A 48 -3.42 -10.88 14.82
C GLY A 48 -3.85 -9.61 15.55
N LEU A 49 -5.17 -9.51 15.79
CA LEU A 49 -5.81 -8.32 16.38
C LEU A 49 -5.16 -7.79 17.69
N PRO A 50 -4.73 -8.62 18.66
CA PRO A 50 -4.12 -8.11 19.89
C PRO A 50 -2.84 -7.30 19.66
N ALA A 51 -2.09 -7.60 18.60
CA ALA A 51 -0.90 -6.83 18.24
C ALA A 51 -1.26 -5.44 17.71
N ILE A 52 -2.36 -5.35 16.96
CA ILE A 52 -2.90 -4.06 16.48
C ILE A 52 -3.38 -3.21 17.64
N GLU A 53 -4.14 -3.78 18.57
CA GLU A 53 -4.57 -3.08 19.80
C GLU A 53 -3.36 -2.59 20.62
N GLY A 54 -2.28 -3.37 20.66
CA GLY A 54 -1.02 -2.98 21.28
C GLY A 54 -0.33 -1.81 20.57
N LEU A 55 -0.34 -1.81 19.24
CA LEU A 55 0.19 -0.72 18.42
C LEU A 55 -0.62 0.58 18.63
N GLU A 56 -1.94 0.53 18.49
CA GLU A 56 -2.82 1.70 18.68
C GLU A 56 -2.70 2.29 20.08
N LYS A 57 -2.57 1.44 21.10
CA LYS A 57 -2.28 1.90 22.47
C LYS A 57 -0.94 2.60 22.59
N SER A 58 0.08 2.14 21.87
CA SER A 58 1.42 2.73 21.89
C SER A 58 1.44 4.08 21.17
N LEU A 59 0.71 4.19 20.06
CA LEU A 59 0.56 5.42 19.28
C LEU A 59 -0.38 6.44 19.95
N GLY A 60 -1.34 5.97 20.74
CA GLY A 60 -2.33 6.80 21.41
C GLY A 60 -3.56 7.15 20.55
N PHE A 61 -3.72 6.50 19.40
CA PHE A 61 -4.85 6.69 18.49
C PHE A 61 -5.13 5.42 17.66
N GLU A 62 -6.34 5.33 17.10
CA GLU A 62 -6.73 4.26 16.18
C GLU A 62 -6.09 4.48 14.81
N ILE A 63 -5.61 3.41 14.19
CA ILE A 63 -5.02 3.47 12.84
C ILE A 63 -6.08 3.16 11.77
N PRO A 64 -5.85 3.53 10.49
CA PRO A 64 -6.82 3.28 9.42
C PRO A 64 -7.11 1.79 9.26
N LEU A 65 -8.38 1.45 9.02
CA LEU A 65 -8.82 0.05 8.90
C LEU A 65 -8.00 -0.74 7.89
N GLY A 66 -7.70 -0.15 6.73
CA GLY A 66 -6.87 -0.77 5.70
C GLY A 66 -5.46 -1.07 6.21
N LEU A 67 -4.83 -0.14 6.92
CA LEU A 67 -3.48 -0.30 7.47
C LEU A 67 -3.47 -1.36 8.57
N ALA A 68 -4.43 -1.31 9.50
CA ALA A 68 -4.62 -2.32 10.52
C ALA A 68 -4.73 -3.73 9.93
N MET A 69 -5.56 -3.92 8.88
CA MET A 69 -5.73 -5.23 8.24
C MET A 69 -4.44 -5.72 7.56
N VAL A 70 -3.66 -4.82 6.94
CA VAL A 70 -2.37 -5.19 6.34
C VAL A 70 -1.40 -5.64 7.44
N LEU A 71 -1.25 -4.85 8.49
CA LEU A 71 -0.36 -5.17 9.61
C LEU A 71 -0.78 -6.47 10.32
N GLU A 72 -2.08 -6.69 10.51
CA GLU A 72 -2.64 -7.90 11.13
C GLU A 72 -2.27 -9.17 10.35
N GLN A 73 -2.23 -9.07 9.02
CA GLN A 73 -2.05 -10.23 8.13
C GLN A 73 -0.60 -10.44 7.65
N THR A 74 0.26 -9.44 7.83
CA THR A 74 1.61 -9.45 7.25
C THR A 74 2.72 -9.06 8.22
N GLY A 75 2.38 -8.56 9.41
CA GLY A 75 3.36 -7.98 10.34
C GLY A 75 3.96 -6.66 9.84
N GLY A 76 3.50 -6.12 8.71
CA GLY A 76 4.08 -4.94 8.05
C GLY A 76 5.27 -5.25 7.15
N GLU A 77 5.64 -6.52 6.97
CA GLU A 77 6.88 -6.93 6.28
C GLU A 77 6.69 -7.19 4.78
N ILE A 78 5.77 -6.46 4.13
CA ILE A 78 5.61 -6.45 2.67
C ILE A 78 6.31 -5.24 2.05
N TRP A 79 6.35 -5.18 0.71
CA TRP A 79 6.89 -4.02 -0.01
C TRP A 79 5.79 -3.17 -0.63
N TYR A 80 6.02 -1.87 -0.63
CA TYR A 80 5.16 -0.85 -1.21
C TYR A 80 5.93 -0.18 -2.34
N PHE A 81 5.89 -0.80 -3.53
CA PHE A 81 6.79 -0.46 -4.64
C PHE A 81 8.26 -0.66 -4.21
N GLU A 82 9.08 0.39 -4.28
CA GLU A 82 10.50 0.38 -3.89
C GLU A 82 10.75 0.59 -2.39
N ARG A 83 9.68 0.78 -1.58
CA ARG A 83 9.81 0.99 -0.14
C ARG A 83 9.49 -0.28 0.63
N LYS A 84 10.36 -0.63 1.58
CA LYS A 84 10.15 -1.77 2.48
C LYS A 84 9.18 -1.37 3.57
N GLY A 85 8.20 -2.22 3.84
CA GLY A 85 7.27 -2.04 4.93
C GLY A 85 7.98 -2.04 6.28
N ILE A 86 7.52 -1.17 7.17
CA ILE A 86 8.00 -1.08 8.54
C ILE A 86 7.27 -2.14 9.35
N SER A 87 8.01 -2.99 10.07
CA SER A 87 7.39 -4.01 10.90
C SER A 87 6.52 -3.38 11.98
N LEU A 88 5.43 -4.05 12.34
CA LEU A 88 4.48 -3.60 13.37
C LEU A 88 5.21 -3.17 14.66
N GLU A 89 6.24 -3.92 15.05
CA GLU A 89 7.04 -3.65 16.26
C GLU A 89 7.90 -2.38 16.16
N ALA A 90 8.31 -2.00 14.94
CA ALA A 90 9.15 -0.85 14.70
C ALA A 90 8.35 0.46 14.53
N ILE A 91 7.07 0.39 14.14
CA ILE A 91 6.23 1.56 13.89
C ILE A 91 6.24 2.56 15.06
N PRO A 92 6.06 2.17 16.34
CA PRO A 92 6.05 3.14 17.44
C PRO A 92 7.33 3.97 17.52
N LYS A 93 8.48 3.32 17.33
CA LYS A 93 9.77 4.01 17.36
C LYS A 93 9.90 4.98 16.18
N VAL A 94 9.53 4.56 14.97
CA VAL A 94 9.60 5.43 13.79
C VAL A 94 8.60 6.59 13.90
N SER A 95 7.42 6.36 14.49
CA SER A 95 6.46 7.42 14.83
C SER A 95 7.02 8.43 15.83
N ASP A 96 7.71 7.96 16.87
CA ASP A 96 8.37 8.84 17.85
C ASP A 96 9.49 9.67 17.19
N ASP A 97 10.31 9.03 16.33
CA ASP A 97 11.39 9.69 15.59
C ASP A 97 10.83 10.72 14.58
N LEU A 98 9.69 10.42 13.94
CA LEU A 98 8.96 11.35 13.07
C LEU A 98 8.44 12.57 13.86
N GLY A 99 7.97 12.36 15.09
CA GLY A 99 7.55 13.44 16.00
C GLY A 99 6.29 14.19 15.57
N VAL A 100 5.43 13.59 14.74
CA VAL A 100 4.19 14.20 14.24
C VAL A 100 2.97 13.41 14.70
N GLU A 101 2.11 14.08 15.47
CA GLU A 101 0.88 13.49 16.00
C GLU A 101 -0.13 13.15 14.88
N GLY A 102 -0.79 12.00 15.00
CA GLY A 102 -1.75 11.53 14.00
C GLY A 102 -1.12 11.07 12.68
N CYS A 103 0.20 10.86 12.64
CA CYS A 103 0.91 10.34 11.48
C CYS A 103 1.44 8.93 11.75
N VAL A 104 1.22 8.01 10.81
CA VAL A 104 1.66 6.62 10.91
C VAL A 104 2.62 6.28 9.77
N PRO A 105 3.93 6.16 10.03
CA PRO A 105 4.87 5.65 9.05
C PRO A 105 4.64 4.15 8.85
N PHE A 106 4.62 3.70 7.59
CA PHE A 106 4.37 2.29 7.28
C PHE A 106 5.33 1.69 6.26
N ALA A 107 6.13 2.51 5.58
CA ALA A 107 7.18 2.05 4.68
C ALA A 107 8.39 3.00 4.72
N THR A 108 9.58 2.48 4.43
CA THR A 108 10.82 3.24 4.32
C THR A 108 11.61 2.84 3.09
N ASP A 109 12.33 3.78 2.48
CA ASP A 109 13.37 3.48 1.49
C ASP A 109 14.75 3.30 2.17
N VAL A 110 15.79 3.12 1.36
CA VAL A 110 17.19 2.93 1.80
C VAL A 110 17.84 4.20 2.33
N ASP A 111 17.32 5.38 1.96
CA ASP A 111 17.82 6.69 2.35
C ASP A 111 17.09 7.23 3.60
N GLY A 112 16.09 6.51 4.09
CA GLY A 112 15.30 6.86 5.28
C GLY A 112 14.06 7.70 4.99
N GLY A 113 13.72 7.91 3.71
CA GLY A 113 12.44 8.47 3.33
C GLY A 113 11.32 7.50 3.68
N LEU A 114 10.16 8.04 4.08
CA LEU A 114 9.02 7.29 4.57
C LEU A 114 7.80 7.45 3.67
N PHE A 115 6.94 6.42 3.65
CA PHE A 115 5.52 6.65 3.43
C PHE A 115 4.80 6.75 4.77
N VAL A 116 3.99 7.81 4.90
CA VAL A 116 3.26 8.15 6.11
C VAL A 116 1.78 8.30 5.79
N VAL A 117 0.91 7.71 6.61
CA VAL A 117 -0.52 8.01 6.60
C VAL A 117 -0.82 9.16 7.56
N ASP A 118 -1.44 10.23 7.07
CA ASP A 118 -1.85 11.39 7.87
C ASP A 118 -3.35 11.28 8.22
N LEU A 119 -3.63 10.92 9.48
CA LEU A 119 -4.99 10.79 10.02
C LEU A 119 -5.74 12.12 10.08
N ASN A 120 -5.02 13.25 10.04
CA ASN A 120 -5.64 14.57 10.05
C ASN A 120 -6.07 15.03 8.64
N ARG A 121 -5.83 14.21 7.61
CA ARG A 121 -6.06 14.54 6.19
C ARG A 121 -6.67 13.38 5.42
N ASP A 122 -7.85 12.95 5.84
CA ASP A 122 -8.63 11.89 5.16
C ASP A 122 -7.82 10.58 4.98
N GLU A 123 -6.90 10.30 5.90
CA GLU A 123 -5.99 9.15 5.85
C GLU A 123 -5.13 9.13 4.57
N ALA A 124 -4.80 10.30 4.03
CA ALA A 124 -3.96 10.45 2.85
C ALA A 124 -2.53 9.94 3.10
N VAL A 125 -1.88 9.47 2.04
CA VAL A 125 -0.53 8.95 2.06
C VAL A 125 0.41 10.00 1.49
N TYR A 126 1.45 10.34 2.24
CA TYR A 126 2.49 11.28 1.84
C TYR A 126 3.86 10.63 1.85
N GLU A 127 4.74 11.15 1.02
CA GLU A 127 6.18 11.01 1.23
C GLU A 127 6.64 11.89 2.39
N TRP A 128 7.64 11.42 3.10
CA TRP A 128 8.23 12.15 4.21
C TRP A 128 9.73 11.92 4.27
N ASP A 129 10.52 12.98 4.39
CA ASP A 129 11.98 12.91 4.47
C ASP A 129 12.53 13.90 5.52
N GLU A 130 13.82 14.19 5.48
CA GLU A 130 14.48 15.13 6.39
C GLU A 130 13.97 16.57 6.29
N ASP A 131 13.44 16.97 5.12
CA ASP A 131 12.84 18.29 4.90
C ASP A 131 11.36 18.33 5.36
N GLY A 132 10.81 17.17 5.74
CA GLY A 132 9.47 17.03 6.29
C GLY A 132 8.51 16.36 5.30
N ARG A 133 7.26 16.80 5.29
CA ARG A 133 6.23 16.22 4.42
C ARG A 133 6.45 16.65 2.96
N GLY A 134 6.62 15.67 2.09
CA GLY A 134 6.72 15.81 0.65
C GLY A 134 5.37 15.70 -0.07
N ASP A 135 5.41 15.06 -1.24
CA ASP A 135 4.27 14.95 -2.14
C ASP A 135 3.19 13.99 -1.62
N GLU A 136 1.94 14.25 -2.04
CA GLU A 136 0.83 13.33 -1.83
C GLU A 136 0.93 12.16 -2.81
N VAL A 137 1.04 10.95 -2.27
CA VAL A 137 1.10 9.70 -3.05
C VAL A 137 -0.31 9.19 -3.34
N SER A 138 -1.23 9.38 -2.41
CA SER A 138 -2.63 8.96 -2.54
C SER A 138 -3.53 9.76 -1.60
N SER A 139 -4.75 10.05 -2.04
CA SER A 139 -5.74 10.81 -1.26
C SER A 139 -6.34 10.01 -0.09
N SER A 140 -6.08 8.71 -0.01
CA SER A 140 -6.39 7.87 1.16
C SER A 140 -5.57 6.58 1.14
N PHE A 141 -5.40 5.93 2.30
CA PHE A 141 -4.72 4.64 2.40
C PHE A 141 -5.47 3.53 1.62
N ASP A 142 -6.80 3.53 1.64
CA ASP A 142 -7.59 2.58 0.85
C ASP A 142 -7.39 2.74 -0.68
N SER A 143 -7.16 3.97 -1.15
CA SER A 143 -6.88 4.22 -2.57
C SER A 143 -5.46 3.80 -2.94
N PHE A 144 -4.53 4.00 -2.01
CA PHE A 144 -3.15 3.53 -2.15
C PHE A 144 -3.09 2.00 -2.21
N LEU A 145 -3.77 1.32 -1.27
CA LEU A 145 -3.80 -0.14 -1.19
C LEU A 145 -4.49 -0.76 -2.40
N GLU A 146 -5.58 -0.14 -2.88
CA GLU A 146 -6.26 -0.62 -4.09
C GLU A 146 -5.34 -0.52 -5.32
N LYS A 147 -4.63 0.61 -5.47
CA LYS A 147 -3.66 0.78 -6.55
C LYS A 147 -2.59 -0.29 -6.47
N LEU A 148 -1.99 -0.50 -5.30
CA LEU A 148 -0.99 -1.54 -5.09
C LEU A 148 -1.53 -2.92 -5.51
N ARG A 149 -2.72 -3.32 -5.03
CA ARG A 149 -3.35 -4.58 -5.45
C ARG A 149 -3.48 -4.69 -6.96
N ASN A 150 -4.03 -3.67 -7.61
CA ASN A 150 -4.28 -3.70 -9.05
C ASN A 150 -2.97 -3.81 -9.84
N ASP A 151 -1.93 -3.09 -9.41
CA ASP A 151 -0.59 -3.16 -10.01
C ASP A 151 0.00 -4.56 -9.85
N LEU A 152 -0.01 -5.14 -8.65
CA LEU A 152 0.47 -6.50 -8.41
C LEU A 152 -0.27 -7.55 -9.27
N LEU A 153 -1.59 -7.43 -9.39
CA LEU A 153 -2.43 -8.36 -10.15
C LEU A 153 -2.40 -8.14 -11.67
N SER A 154 -1.77 -7.08 -12.16
CA SER A 154 -1.65 -6.78 -13.59
C SER A 154 -0.76 -7.80 -14.34
N ASN A 155 0.04 -8.60 -13.63
CA ASN A 155 1.09 -9.48 -14.16
C ASN A 155 2.23 -8.75 -14.87
N THR A 156 2.36 -7.42 -14.69
CA THR A 156 3.51 -6.65 -15.19
C THR A 156 4.53 -6.34 -14.10
N PHE A 157 4.32 -6.83 -12.88
CA PHE A 157 5.25 -6.62 -11.76
C PHE A 157 5.87 -7.93 -11.30
N GLU A 158 7.12 -7.83 -10.84
CA GLU A 158 7.83 -8.90 -10.16
C GLU A 158 8.48 -8.38 -8.87
N PHE A 159 8.73 -9.30 -7.95
CA PHE A 159 9.44 -8.99 -6.71
C PHE A 159 10.93 -9.28 -6.88
N VAL A 160 11.77 -8.31 -6.53
CA VAL A 160 13.22 -8.44 -6.50
C VAL A 160 13.69 -8.19 -5.06
N GLU A 161 14.38 -9.17 -4.48
CA GLU A 161 14.92 -9.06 -3.12
C GLU A 161 15.81 -7.81 -2.98
N ASP A 162 15.66 -7.11 -1.85
CA ASP A 162 16.34 -5.84 -1.52
C ASP A 162 16.08 -4.65 -2.47
N VAL A 163 15.22 -4.81 -3.48
CA VAL A 163 14.81 -3.74 -4.41
C VAL A 163 13.33 -3.43 -4.26
N GLY A 164 12.50 -4.45 -4.09
CA GLY A 164 11.05 -4.30 -3.93
C GLY A 164 10.24 -4.80 -5.13
N VAL A 165 9.09 -4.15 -5.34
CA VAL A 165 8.16 -4.48 -6.42
C VAL A 165 8.46 -3.60 -7.63
N VAL A 166 8.95 -4.22 -8.72
CA VAL A 166 9.38 -3.53 -9.93
C VAL A 166 8.56 -3.96 -11.13
N GLU A 167 8.40 -3.07 -12.11
CA GLU A 167 7.78 -3.43 -13.38
C GLU A 167 8.70 -4.41 -14.12
N GLY A 168 8.21 -5.64 -14.32
CA GLY A 168 8.87 -6.67 -15.09
C GLY A 168 8.61 -6.49 -16.59
N VAL A 169 9.48 -7.07 -17.42
CA VAL A 169 9.21 -7.14 -18.86
C VAL A 169 7.99 -8.04 -19.06
N PRO A 170 6.94 -7.63 -19.80
CA PRO A 170 5.79 -8.48 -20.05
C PRO A 170 6.30 -9.81 -20.62
N ARG A 171 6.04 -10.90 -19.89
CA ARG A 171 6.32 -12.26 -20.39
C ARG A 171 5.39 -12.46 -21.58
N GLY A 172 5.86 -12.05 -22.76
CA GLY A 172 5.17 -12.28 -24.01
C GLY A 172 4.78 -13.75 -24.03
N ALA A 173 3.48 -14.02 -24.17
CA ALA A 173 2.96 -15.36 -24.26
C ALA A 173 3.85 -16.14 -25.24
N SER A 174 4.65 -17.07 -24.71
CA SER A 174 5.44 -17.97 -25.54
C SER A 174 4.44 -18.70 -26.41
N GLY A 175 4.29 -18.23 -27.64
CA GLY A 175 3.49 -18.85 -28.67
C GLY A 175 4.06 -20.23 -28.93
N GLY A 176 3.52 -21.21 -28.21
CA GLY A 176 3.77 -22.62 -28.48
C GLY A 176 3.19 -22.94 -29.85
N LYS A 177 4.10 -23.16 -30.81
CA LYS A 177 3.80 -23.89 -32.05
C LYS A 177 3.52 -25.36 -31.76
#